data_AF-A0A8T3XPW1-F1
#
_entry.id   AF-A0A8T3XPW1-F1
#
_cell.length_a   1.000
_cell.length_b   1.000
_cell.length_c   1.000
_cell.angle_alpha   90.00
_cell.angle_beta   90.00
_cell.angle_gamma   90.00
#
_symmetry.space_group_name_H-M   'P 1'
#
loop_
_entity.id
_entity.type
_entity.pdbx_description
1 polymer ?
#
loop_
_entity_poly.entity_id
_entity_poly.type
_entity_poly.pdbx_seq_one_letter_code
_entity_poly.pdbx_strand_id
1 'polypeptide(L)'
;MITVRQFKQLKFKSKKNPLEAEEIIGKNLFDAIKNNFYISNKNIVVLCGNTNKGHLGFVLARYFREDIIVDAILDNEVKGFIREPAKSAIIKYNNSKAFKIAIDYPSGLNPDTGIAVDIETKNNLIFTLQDMKKGLLQYKNVVVVDTGLK
;
A
#
# COMPACT_ATOMS: atom_id res chain seq x y z
N MET A 1 -7.33 14.34 7.17
CA MET A 1 -5.95 14.04 6.77
C MET A 1 -5.15 13.54 7.95
N ILE A 2 -4.27 12.56 7.73
CA ILE A 2 -3.38 11.98 8.75
C ILE A 2 -1.93 11.92 8.27
N THR A 3 -0.97 12.05 9.19
CA THR A 3 0.46 11.75 8.93
C THR A 3 0.78 10.29 9.21
N VAL A 4 1.87 9.75 8.64
CA VAL A 4 2.28 8.36 8.95
C VAL A 4 2.54 8.16 10.45
N ARG A 5 3.13 9.16 11.13
CA ARG A 5 3.38 9.08 12.58
C ARG A 5 2.09 8.99 13.38
N GLN A 6 1.07 9.78 13.04
CA GLN A 6 -0.25 9.71 13.68
C GLN A 6 -0.92 8.36 13.40
N PHE A 7 -0.81 7.83 12.18
CA PHE A 7 -1.38 6.51 11.85
C PHE A 7 -0.67 5.36 12.60
N LYS A 8 0.66 5.37 12.69
CA LYS A 8 1.42 4.43 13.54
C LYS A 8 1.00 4.53 15.02
N GLN A 9 0.71 5.74 15.52
CA GLN A 9 0.18 5.93 16.88
C GLN A 9 -1.26 5.41 17.06
N LEU A 10 -2.13 5.51 16.05
CA LEU A 10 -3.46 4.90 16.10
C LEU A 10 -3.37 3.37 16.14
N LYS A 11 -2.55 2.75 15.28
CA LYS A 11 -2.27 1.31 15.33
C LYS A 11 -1.82 0.86 16.73
N PHE A 12 -0.84 1.56 17.31
CA PHE A 12 -0.30 1.26 18.64
C PHE A 12 -1.30 1.47 19.79
N LYS A 13 -2.23 2.43 19.67
CA LYS A 13 -3.27 2.70 20.69
C LYS A 13 -4.44 1.74 20.64
N SER A 14 -4.65 1.04 19.53
CA SER A 14 -5.74 0.05 19.42
C SER A 14 -5.54 -1.06 20.46
N LYS A 15 -6.63 -1.54 21.06
CA LYS A 15 -6.58 -2.62 22.07
C LYS A 15 -6.30 -4.02 21.50
N LYS A 16 -6.01 -4.11 20.20
CA LYS A 16 -5.85 -5.37 19.45
C LYS A 16 -4.40 -5.82 19.46
N ASN A 17 -4.19 -7.14 19.35
CA ASN A 17 -2.85 -7.66 19.07
C ASN A 17 -2.39 -7.18 17.67
N PRO A 18 -1.11 -6.84 17.44
CA PRO A 18 -0.60 -6.46 16.12
C PRO A 18 -1.04 -7.36 14.96
N LEU A 19 -1.03 -8.69 15.14
CA LEU A 19 -1.44 -9.64 14.10
C LEU A 19 -2.95 -9.52 13.78
N GLU A 20 -3.78 -9.34 14.80
CA GLU A 20 -5.23 -9.15 14.67
C GLU A 20 -5.54 -7.81 13.97
N ALA A 21 -4.75 -6.77 14.25
CA ALA A 21 -4.89 -5.46 13.61
C ALA A 21 -4.55 -5.53 12.11
N GLU A 22 -3.46 -6.18 11.71
CA GLU A 22 -3.12 -6.35 10.29
C GLU A 22 -4.12 -7.24 9.54
N GLU A 23 -4.69 -8.27 10.20
CA GLU A 23 -5.74 -9.12 9.63
C GLU A 23 -7.00 -8.32 9.26
N ILE A 24 -7.47 -7.46 10.17
CA ILE A 24 -8.66 -6.62 9.97
C ILE A 24 -8.41 -5.57 8.87
N ILE A 25 -7.24 -4.93 8.89
CA ILE A 25 -6.85 -3.98 7.83
C ILE A 25 -6.83 -4.68 6.47
N GLY A 26 -6.17 -5.84 6.38
CA GLY A 26 -6.08 -6.60 5.14
C GLY A 26 -7.45 -7.05 4.62
N LYS A 27 -8.38 -7.43 5.50
CA LYS A 27 -9.77 -7.72 5.12
C LYS A 27 -10.48 -6.49 4.57
N ASN A 28 -10.48 -5.37 5.29
CA ASN A 28 -11.15 -4.14 4.84
C ASN A 28 -10.56 -3.63 3.52
N LEU A 29 -9.25 -3.79 3.33
CA LEU A 29 -8.52 -3.45 2.11
C LEU A 29 -8.91 -4.37 0.95
N PHE A 30 -9.04 -5.68 1.17
CA PHE A 30 -9.58 -6.63 0.18
C PHE A 30 -11.01 -6.25 -0.23
N ASP A 31 -11.89 -6.00 0.74
CA ASP A 31 -13.29 -5.60 0.50
C ASP A 31 -13.36 -4.29 -0.31
N ALA A 32 -12.51 -3.29 0.03
CA ALA A 32 -12.40 -2.04 -0.72
C ALA A 32 -11.89 -2.25 -2.16
N ILE A 33 -10.87 -3.08 -2.36
CA ILE A 33 -10.32 -3.38 -3.70
C ILE A 33 -11.37 -4.09 -4.56
N LYS A 34 -12.05 -5.12 -4.02
CA LYS A 34 -13.09 -5.87 -4.73
C LYS A 34 -14.28 -5.00 -5.17
N ASN A 35 -14.63 -3.97 -4.38
CA ASN A 35 -15.69 -3.04 -4.72
C ASN A 35 -15.28 -1.99 -5.77
N ASN A 36 -13.97 -1.74 -5.96
CA ASN A 36 -13.44 -0.75 -6.91
C ASN A 36 -12.83 -1.36 -8.18
N PHE A 37 -12.59 -2.67 -8.21
CA PHE A 37 -11.95 -3.36 -9.32
C PHE A 37 -12.62 -4.71 -9.58
N TYR A 38 -13.01 -4.97 -10.82
CA TYR A 38 -13.52 -6.28 -11.22
C TYR A 38 -12.34 -7.24 -11.41
N ILE A 39 -12.30 -8.30 -10.61
CA ILE A 39 -11.10 -9.12 -10.38
C ILE A 39 -11.02 -10.34 -11.31
N SER A 40 -12.14 -10.95 -11.69
CA SER A 40 -12.12 -12.30 -12.27
C SER A 40 -11.28 -12.43 -13.56
N ASN A 41 -10.62 -13.58 -13.70
CA ASN A 41 -9.83 -14.01 -14.86
C ASN A 41 -8.66 -13.06 -15.20
N LYS A 42 -7.89 -12.63 -14.21
CA LYS A 42 -6.65 -11.85 -14.38
C LYS A 42 -5.45 -12.71 -13.95
N ASN A 43 -4.33 -12.08 -13.56
CA ASN A 43 -3.19 -12.79 -12.94
C ASN A 43 -2.59 -11.92 -11.83
N ILE A 44 -2.25 -12.54 -10.68
CA ILE A 44 -1.66 -11.89 -9.49
C ILE A 44 -0.16 -11.70 -9.62
N VAL A 45 0.31 -10.55 -9.12
CA VAL A 45 1.69 -10.42 -8.59
C VAL A 45 1.67 -9.52 -7.34
N VAL A 46 1.55 -10.11 -6.15
CA VAL A 46 1.77 -9.36 -4.90
C VAL A 46 3.27 -9.14 -4.70
N LEU A 47 3.70 -7.88 -4.62
CA LEU A 47 5.10 -7.52 -4.36
C LEU A 47 5.24 -7.00 -2.92
N CYS A 48 5.53 -7.92 -1.99
CA CYS A 48 5.87 -7.61 -0.61
C CYS A 48 7.37 -7.34 -0.46
N GLY A 49 7.73 -6.22 0.17
CA GLY A 49 9.06 -6.02 0.77
C GLY A 49 9.05 -6.35 2.26
N ASN A 50 10.23 -6.33 2.89
CA ASN A 50 10.33 -6.46 4.35
C ASN A 50 10.03 -5.10 5.02
N THR A 51 8.74 -4.76 5.13
CA THR A 51 8.25 -3.43 5.56
C THR A 51 6.97 -3.55 6.39
N ASN A 52 6.55 -2.47 7.05
CA ASN A 52 5.27 -2.43 7.76
C ASN A 52 4.08 -2.71 6.82
N LYS A 53 4.14 -2.28 5.55
CA LYS A 53 3.15 -2.65 4.51
C LYS A 53 3.29 -4.08 4.00
N GLY A 54 4.50 -4.65 3.99
CA GLY A 54 4.78 -5.99 3.45
C GLY A 54 3.87 -7.07 4.03
N HIS A 55 3.60 -6.98 5.33
CA HIS A 55 2.65 -7.86 6.04
C HIS A 55 1.23 -7.83 5.44
N LEU A 56 0.74 -6.64 5.07
CA LEU A 56 -0.58 -6.52 4.42
C LEU A 56 -0.61 -7.21 3.06
N GLY A 57 0.49 -7.21 2.31
CA GLY A 57 0.59 -7.97 1.06
C GLY A 57 0.40 -9.47 1.27
N PHE A 58 0.95 -10.06 2.35
CA PHE A 58 0.69 -11.46 2.70
C PHE A 58 -0.76 -11.73 3.12
N VAL A 59 -1.37 -10.83 3.91
CA VAL A 59 -2.80 -10.95 4.29
C VAL A 59 -3.68 -10.86 3.05
N LEU A 60 -3.43 -9.90 2.16
CA LEU A 60 -4.12 -9.76 0.88
C LEU A 60 -3.95 -10.97 -0.03
N ALA A 61 -2.75 -11.57 -0.13
CA ALA A 61 -2.52 -12.76 -0.94
C ALA A 61 -3.36 -13.97 -0.51
N ARG A 62 -3.71 -14.08 0.78
CA ARG A 62 -4.61 -15.14 1.28
C ARG A 62 -6.08 -14.88 0.96
N TYR A 63 -6.50 -13.62 0.91
CA TYR A 63 -7.87 -13.25 0.52
C TYR A 63 -8.07 -13.27 -1.00
N PHE A 64 -7.10 -12.73 -1.75
CA PHE A 64 -7.03 -12.85 -3.20
C PHE A 64 -6.52 -14.24 -3.61
N ARG A 65 -7.37 -15.26 -3.41
CA ARG A 65 -7.23 -16.52 -4.16
C ARG A 65 -7.21 -16.24 -5.69
N GLU A 66 -7.87 -15.12 -6.08
CA GLU A 66 -7.84 -14.31 -7.31
C GLU A 66 -7.96 -12.81 -6.89
N ASP A 67 -7.45 -11.73 -7.52
CA ASP A 67 -6.64 -11.57 -8.74
C ASP A 67 -6.05 -10.11 -8.98
N ILE A 68 -4.91 -9.67 -8.40
CA ILE A 68 -4.35 -8.28 -8.47
C ILE A 68 -2.80 -8.19 -8.39
N ILE A 69 -2.19 -7.10 -8.92
CA ILE A 69 -0.81 -6.67 -8.56
C ILE A 69 -0.84 -5.65 -7.42
N VAL A 70 -0.15 -5.96 -6.32
CA VAL A 70 -0.12 -5.18 -5.08
C VAL A 70 1.29 -4.65 -4.82
N ASP A 71 1.47 -3.33 -4.74
CA ASP A 71 2.70 -2.71 -4.23
C ASP A 71 2.66 -2.59 -2.70
N ALA A 72 3.53 -3.38 -2.06
CA ALA A 72 3.86 -3.33 -0.64
C ALA A 72 5.40 -3.38 -0.43
N ILE A 73 6.17 -2.80 -1.38
CA ILE A 73 7.62 -2.98 -1.49
C ILE A 73 8.41 -2.14 -0.48
N LEU A 74 8.06 -0.86 -0.28
CA LEU A 74 8.79 0.11 0.55
C LEU A 74 7.88 0.92 1.50
N ASP A 75 8.43 1.24 2.67
CA ASP A 75 7.90 2.21 3.63
C ASP A 75 8.57 3.58 3.52
N ASN A 76 8.01 4.57 4.19
CA ASN A 76 8.53 5.93 4.32
C ASN A 76 9.89 6.08 5.04
N GLU A 77 10.51 4.99 5.51
CA GLU A 77 11.79 5.04 6.26
C GLU A 77 13.03 4.98 5.36
N VAL A 78 12.86 4.87 4.03
CA VAL A 78 13.98 5.03 3.08
C VAL A 78 14.47 6.47 3.08
N LYS A 79 15.71 6.69 3.52
CA LYS A 79 16.42 7.97 3.46
C LYS A 79 17.56 7.88 2.44
N GLY A 80 17.69 8.89 1.59
CA GLY A 80 18.68 8.91 0.51
C GLY A 80 18.17 8.19 -0.74
N PHE A 81 18.90 7.20 -1.24
CA PHE A 81 18.56 6.51 -2.49
C PHE A 81 17.97 5.12 -2.23
N ILE A 82 17.10 4.67 -3.14
CA ILE A 82 16.57 3.30 -3.08
C ILE A 82 17.67 2.34 -3.55
N ARG A 83 18.01 1.37 -2.71
CA ARG A 83 19.07 0.38 -2.99
C ARG A 83 18.52 -0.79 -3.81
N GLU A 84 19.42 -1.54 -4.43
CA GLU A 84 19.08 -2.82 -5.03
C GLU A 84 18.77 -3.88 -3.96
N PRO A 85 17.90 -4.88 -4.24
CA PRO A 85 17.18 -5.12 -5.50
C PRO A 85 15.89 -4.28 -5.67
N ALA A 86 15.53 -3.44 -4.69
CA ALA A 86 14.26 -2.71 -4.69
C ALA A 86 14.18 -1.68 -5.84
N LYS A 87 15.29 -1.03 -6.20
CA LYS A 87 15.34 -0.08 -7.33
C LYS A 87 15.03 -0.76 -8.66
N SER A 88 15.68 -1.89 -8.96
CA SER A 88 15.38 -2.69 -10.15
C SER A 88 13.96 -3.26 -10.13
N ALA A 89 13.42 -3.63 -8.96
CA ALA A 89 12.04 -4.07 -8.83
C ALA A 89 11.03 -2.95 -9.19
N ILE A 90 11.22 -1.73 -8.68
CA ILE A 90 10.37 -0.57 -9.00
C ILE A 90 10.45 -0.19 -10.48
N ILE A 91 11.64 -0.26 -11.09
CA ILE A 91 11.80 -0.02 -12.54
C ILE A 91 11.01 -1.05 -13.36
N LYS A 92 11.14 -2.35 -13.03
CA LYS A 92 10.37 -3.42 -13.70
C LYS A 92 8.85 -3.28 -13.49
N TYR A 93 8.43 -2.94 -12.27
CA TYR A 93 7.04 -2.65 -11.93
C TYR A 93 6.48 -1.50 -12.79
N ASN A 94 7.20 -0.38 -12.85
CA ASN A 94 6.78 0.79 -13.62
C ASN A 94 6.63 0.49 -15.11
N ASN A 95 7.54 -0.31 -15.68
CA ASN A 95 7.53 -0.71 -17.08
C ASN A 95 6.47 -1.79 -17.41
N SER A 96 5.87 -2.44 -16.41
CA SER A 96 4.78 -3.40 -16.63
C SER A 96 3.53 -2.70 -17.18
N LYS A 97 2.87 -3.32 -18.17
CA LYS A 97 1.57 -2.91 -18.71
C LYS A 97 0.38 -3.33 -17.85
N ALA A 98 0.62 -4.10 -16.79
CA ALA A 98 -0.43 -4.55 -15.88
C ALA A 98 -1.08 -3.38 -15.12
N PHE A 99 -2.29 -3.62 -14.61
CA PHE A 99 -2.96 -2.69 -13.70
C PHE A 99 -2.28 -2.73 -12.32
N LYS A 100 -1.88 -1.56 -11.83
CA LYS A 100 -0.97 -1.39 -10.69
C LYS A 100 -1.68 -0.70 -9.53
N ILE A 101 -1.67 -1.32 -8.36
CA ILE A 101 -2.34 -0.82 -7.15
C ILE A 101 -1.31 -0.65 -6.03
N ALA A 102 -1.27 0.53 -5.40
CA ALA A 102 -0.48 0.76 -4.20
C ALA A 102 -1.31 0.66 -2.93
N ILE A 103 -0.73 0.02 -1.92
CA ILE A 103 -1.29 -0.04 -0.57
C ILE A 103 -0.70 1.08 0.28
N ASP A 104 -1.59 1.80 0.94
CA ASP A 104 -1.37 2.96 1.80
C ASP A 104 -0.82 4.21 1.10
N TYR A 105 0.24 4.05 0.30
CA TYR A 105 0.85 5.06 -0.60
C TYR A 105 1.86 4.35 -1.53
N PRO A 106 2.17 4.89 -2.72
CA PRO A 106 3.22 4.37 -3.60
C PRO A 106 4.57 4.13 -2.89
N SER A 107 5.21 2.99 -3.16
CA SER A 107 6.58 2.74 -2.72
C SER A 107 7.54 3.77 -3.31
N GLY A 108 8.41 4.34 -2.46
CA GLY A 108 9.36 5.39 -2.83
C GLY A 108 8.82 6.83 -2.76
N LEU A 109 7.52 7.02 -2.56
CA LEU A 109 6.90 8.33 -2.26
C LEU A 109 7.01 8.62 -0.75
N ASN A 110 7.35 9.85 -0.38
CA ASN A 110 7.09 10.36 0.98
C ASN A 110 5.60 10.79 1.09
N PRO A 111 4.77 10.08 1.87
CA PRO A 111 3.34 10.35 1.95
C PRO A 111 2.96 11.61 2.75
N ASP A 112 3.88 12.18 3.54
CA ASP A 112 3.62 13.40 4.31
C ASP A 112 3.95 14.66 3.48
N THR A 113 4.87 14.56 2.50
CA THR A 113 5.29 15.69 1.64
C THR A 113 4.81 15.62 0.19
N GLY A 114 4.61 14.41 -0.35
CA GLY A 114 4.32 14.19 -1.77
C GLY A 114 5.56 14.10 -2.65
N ILE A 115 6.77 14.06 -2.07
CA ILE A 115 8.03 14.06 -2.82
C ILE A 115 8.57 12.62 -2.91
N ALA A 116 8.88 12.16 -4.11
CA ALA A 116 9.58 10.89 -4.32
C ALA A 116 11.02 10.97 -3.80
N VAL A 117 11.47 9.93 -3.11
CA VAL A 117 12.79 9.88 -2.45
C VAL A 117 13.93 9.66 -3.47
N ASP A 118 13.66 8.90 -4.54
CA ASP A 118 14.60 8.60 -5.64
C ASP A 118 13.78 8.21 -6.89
N ILE A 119 13.06 7.09 -6.78
CA ILE A 119 12.05 6.64 -7.75
C ILE A 119 10.81 6.16 -7.00
N GLU A 120 9.62 6.44 -7.52
CA GLU A 120 8.36 5.92 -6.99
C GLU A 120 7.70 4.91 -7.93
N THR A 121 6.83 4.06 -7.38
CA THR A 121 5.95 3.20 -8.18
C THR A 121 4.80 4.00 -8.80
N LYS A 122 4.54 3.79 -10.09
CA LYS A 122 3.45 4.42 -10.84
C LYS A 122 2.22 3.53 -10.83
N ASN A 123 1.19 3.98 -10.11
CA ASN A 123 -0.01 3.21 -9.81
C ASN A 123 -1.24 3.78 -10.52
N ASN A 124 -2.15 2.89 -10.94
CA ASN A 124 -3.45 3.26 -11.52
C ASN A 124 -4.45 3.66 -10.43
N LEU A 125 -4.33 3.07 -9.24
CA LEU A 125 -5.21 3.28 -8.08
C LEU A 125 -4.41 3.13 -6.78
N ILE A 126 -4.74 3.92 -5.76
CA ILE A 126 -4.07 3.92 -4.45
C ILE A 126 -5.12 3.73 -3.36
N PHE A 127 -4.92 2.79 -2.44
CA PHE A 127 -5.79 2.58 -1.28
C PHE A 127 -5.10 3.07 0.00
N THR A 128 -5.37 4.30 0.41
CA THR A 128 -4.77 4.91 1.63
C THR A 128 -5.50 4.46 2.89
N LEU A 129 -4.76 4.05 3.91
CA LEU A 129 -5.34 3.57 5.17
C LEU A 129 -5.74 4.73 6.09
N GLN A 130 -6.89 4.56 6.74
CA GLN A 130 -7.56 5.41 7.72
C GLN A 130 -8.05 6.77 7.22
N ASP A 131 -7.20 7.52 6.55
CA ASP A 131 -7.46 8.90 6.11
C ASP A 131 -6.51 9.25 4.94
N MET A 132 -6.81 10.34 4.26
CA MET A 132 -5.97 10.93 3.23
C MET A 132 -4.63 11.39 3.83
N LYS A 133 -3.52 11.04 3.18
CA LYS A 133 -2.18 11.52 3.51
C LYS A 133 -1.84 12.71 2.63
N LYS A 134 -1.17 13.74 3.16
CA LYS A 134 -0.98 15.03 2.46
C LYS A 134 -0.28 14.86 1.09
N GLY A 135 0.72 14.00 1.02
CA GLY A 135 1.46 13.68 -0.21
C GLY A 135 0.67 12.92 -1.27
N LEU A 136 -0.54 12.45 -0.94
CA LEU A 136 -1.46 11.81 -1.89
C LEU A 136 -2.44 12.81 -2.55
N LEU A 137 -2.53 14.07 -2.08
CA LEU A 137 -3.44 15.07 -2.65
C LEU A 137 -3.17 15.42 -4.12
N GLN A 138 -1.96 15.13 -4.62
CA GLN A 138 -1.60 15.27 -6.03
C GLN A 138 -2.15 14.15 -6.94
N TYR A 139 -2.65 13.06 -6.36
CA TYR A 139 -3.16 11.90 -7.09
C TYR A 139 -4.69 11.96 -7.22
N LYS A 140 -5.20 11.70 -8.42
CA LYS A 140 -6.65 11.72 -8.72
C LYS A 140 -7.38 10.44 -8.30
N ASN A 141 -6.67 9.31 -8.25
CA ASN A 141 -7.23 7.98 -8.05
C ASN A 141 -6.81 7.43 -6.68
N VAL A 142 -7.38 7.99 -5.61
CA VAL A 142 -7.10 7.59 -4.21
C VAL A 142 -8.39 7.22 -3.51
N VAL A 143 -8.46 6.00 -2.97
CA VAL A 143 -9.56 5.50 -2.13
C VAL A 143 -9.07 5.48 -0.69
N VAL A 144 -9.83 6.11 0.21
CA VAL A 144 -9.58 6.01 1.66
C VAL A 144 -10.25 4.75 2.18
N VAL A 145 -9.50 3.91 2.89
CA VAL A 145 -9.97 2.64 3.47
C VAL A 145 -10.01 2.79 4.99
N ASP A 146 -11.21 2.64 5.59
CA ASP A 146 -11.34 2.53 7.04
C ASP A 146 -10.61 1.26 7.53
N THR A 147 -9.73 1.42 8.51
CA THR A 147 -8.96 0.31 9.07
C THR A 147 -9.73 -0.52 10.08
N GLY A 148 -10.89 -0.04 10.55
CA GLY A 148 -11.64 -0.68 11.64
C GLY A 148 -10.93 -0.60 13.00
N LEU A 149 -9.82 0.13 13.09
CA LEU A 149 -9.11 0.36 14.34
C LEU A 149 -9.76 1.53 15.11
N LYS A 150 -10.05 1.28 16.38
CA LYS A 150 -10.63 2.23 17.34
C LYS A 150 -9.74 2.31 18.59
#